data_AF-A0AAD9C5G6-F1
#
_entry.id   AF-A0AAD9C5G6-F1
#
_cell.length_a   1.000
_cell.length_b   1.000
_cell.length_c   1.000
_cell.angle_alpha   90.00
_cell.angle_beta   90.00
_cell.angle_gamma   90.00
#
_symmetry.space_group_name_H-M   'P 1'
#
loop_
_entity.id
_entity.type
_entity.pdbx_description
1 polymer ?
#
loop_
_entity_poly.entity_id
_entity_poly.type
_entity_poly.pdbx_seq_one_letter_code
_entity_poly.pdbx_strand_id
1 'polypeptide(L)'
;MFVLICATLLFSVRGIHAETGASPDVSQGNCSIFINDLTESDSGAYQLRVNGLLNGNSDGLTYYERAVLSVKRHSSTLTFDPSAEHHSSNVTCEVSFTNNIIAEETVTLNVTFYPNILNSSKCEVQSGVLTCVCVSKGIPLPYIIWPLLNNHSEYSVITTVSRQTIHSTLTVKDHSNTVVECVGRSKVGEVQHTIPVITSQKREANQHGPSAQLPWVVVAAVSLFVNVISIILIMFLWHTRKKVKPNQEDRTYMSIKKTDVSSDYEVIAQPLN
;
A
#
# COMPACT_ATOMS: atom_id res chain seq x y z
N MET A 1 17.80 12.08 -8.03
CA MET A 1 18.53 13.19 -7.37
C MET A 1 17.48 14.17 -6.89
N PHE A 2 16.98 14.00 -5.66
CA PHE A 2 15.89 14.82 -5.12
C PHE A 2 16.46 15.84 -4.16
N VAL A 3 16.14 17.11 -4.43
CA VAL A 3 16.55 18.27 -3.65
C VAL A 3 15.85 18.19 -2.30
N LEU A 4 16.60 17.84 -1.27
CA LEU A 4 16.18 17.96 0.12
C LEU A 4 16.17 19.46 0.43
N ILE A 5 15.00 20.08 0.48
CA ILE A 5 14.85 21.37 1.15
C ILE A 5 14.95 21.03 2.64
N CYS A 6 16.14 21.21 3.22
CA CYS A 6 16.28 21.24 4.68
C CYS A 6 15.24 22.22 5.21
N ALA A 7 14.23 21.70 5.91
CA ALA A 7 13.51 22.51 6.87
C ALA A 7 14.47 22.73 8.04
N THR A 8 15.36 23.70 7.89
CA THR A 8 16.06 24.28 9.04
C THR A 8 14.96 24.96 9.83
N LEU A 9 14.41 24.26 10.83
CA LEU A 9 13.52 24.84 11.82
C LEU A 9 14.36 25.82 12.66
N LEU A 10 14.57 27.01 12.12
CA LEU A 10 14.97 28.17 12.89
C LEU A 10 13.73 28.60 13.66
N PHE A 11 13.53 27.99 14.82
CA PHE A 11 12.62 28.53 15.82
C PHE A 11 13.22 29.85 16.29
N SER A 12 12.72 30.94 15.72
CA SER A 12 12.73 32.25 16.36
C SER A 12 11.50 32.24 17.24
N VAL A 13 11.69 32.20 18.56
CA VAL A 13 10.66 32.70 19.46
C VAL A 13 10.29 34.08 18.92
N ARG A 14 9.04 34.25 18.52
CA ARG A 14 8.57 35.43 17.82
C ARG A 14 8.57 36.56 18.84
N GLY A 15 9.71 37.24 18.94
CA GLY A 15 9.92 38.37 19.85
C GLY A 15 8.86 39.41 19.60
N ILE A 16 7.94 39.53 20.54
CA ILE A 16 7.06 40.68 20.64
C ILE A 16 7.98 41.78 21.12
N HIS A 17 8.08 42.87 20.36
CA HIS A 17 8.81 44.13 20.66
C HIS A 17 9.52 44.16 22.03
N ALA A 18 10.85 44.26 22.02
CA ALA A 18 11.64 44.43 23.24
C ALA A 18 11.28 45.75 23.95
N GLU A 19 10.29 45.70 24.84
CA GLU A 19 10.01 46.75 25.80
C GLU A 19 10.76 46.41 27.10
N THR A 20 11.82 47.17 27.37
CA THR A 20 12.45 47.18 28.69
C THR A 20 11.51 47.93 29.64
N GLY A 21 10.70 47.18 30.38
CA GLY A 21 9.82 47.75 31.40
C GLY A 21 10.56 47.89 32.74
N ALA A 22 10.62 49.10 33.27
CA ALA A 22 10.90 49.33 34.69
C ALA A 22 9.57 49.40 35.46
N SER A 23 9.53 48.94 36.71
CA SER A 23 8.39 49.20 37.59
C SER A 23 8.11 50.71 37.64
N PRO A 24 6.87 51.17 37.44
CA PRO A 24 6.56 52.61 37.40
C PRO A 24 6.72 53.29 38.77
N ASP A 25 6.85 52.52 39.85
CA ASP A 25 6.91 53.04 41.21
C ASP A 25 8.25 52.77 41.90
N VAL A 26 9.24 53.62 41.59
CA VAL A 26 10.55 53.67 42.28
C VAL A 26 10.39 54.16 43.74
N SER A 27 9.26 54.77 44.10
CA SER A 27 9.05 55.38 45.41
C SER A 27 8.82 54.36 46.55
N GLN A 28 8.48 53.12 46.20
CA GLN A 28 8.39 52.00 47.14
C GLN A 28 9.73 51.25 47.33
N GLY A 29 10.82 51.72 46.73
CA GLY A 29 12.14 51.08 46.85
C GLY A 29 12.29 49.79 46.02
N ASN A 30 11.35 49.50 45.11
CA ASN A 30 11.45 48.36 44.20
C ASN A 30 12.00 48.79 42.83
N CYS A 31 13.24 48.42 42.54
CA CYS A 31 13.91 48.67 41.26
C CYS A 31 14.07 47.40 40.42
N SER A 32 13.17 46.43 40.55
CA SER A 32 13.21 45.18 39.77
C SER A 32 13.12 45.46 38.27
N ILE A 33 14.04 44.89 37.50
CA ILE A 33 14.04 44.90 36.04
C ILE A 33 13.58 43.52 35.53
N PHE A 34 12.72 43.52 34.51
CA PHE A 34 12.32 42.31 33.79
C PHE A 34 12.75 42.45 32.33
N ILE A 35 13.47 41.44 31.83
CA ILE A 35 13.89 41.36 30.43
C ILE A 35 13.12 40.20 29.81
N ASN A 36 12.23 40.52 28.87
CA ASN A 36 11.54 39.52 28.07
C ASN A 36 12.42 39.12 26.89
N ASP A 37 12.21 37.91 26.36
CA ASP A 37 12.84 37.42 25.11
C ASP A 37 14.38 37.50 25.10
N LEU A 38 15.01 36.92 26.14
CA LEU A 38 16.46 36.88 26.28
C LEU A 38 17.17 36.28 25.06
N THR A 39 18.21 36.99 24.62
CA THR A 39 19.16 36.57 23.58
C THR A 39 20.56 36.42 24.17
N GLU A 40 21.46 35.76 23.45
CA GLU A 40 22.86 35.62 23.91
C GLU A 40 23.55 36.99 24.09
N SER A 41 23.17 37.99 23.30
CA SER A 41 23.68 39.37 23.41
C SER A 41 23.25 40.09 24.69
N ASP A 42 22.22 39.62 25.40
CA ASP A 42 21.81 40.18 26.69
C ASP A 42 22.70 39.68 27.84
N SER A 43 23.63 38.75 27.57
CA SER A 43 24.61 38.32 28.55
C SER A 43 25.57 39.46 28.90
N GLY A 44 25.77 39.69 30.20
CA GLY A 44 26.62 40.78 30.64
C GLY A 44 26.48 41.10 32.12
N ALA A 45 27.23 42.09 32.56
CA ALA A 45 27.16 42.62 33.91
C ALA A 45 26.27 43.87 33.91
N TYR A 46 25.17 43.81 34.64
CA TYR A 46 24.20 44.89 34.80
C TYR A 46 24.49 45.64 36.09
N GLN A 47 24.56 46.97 36.00
CA GLN A 47 24.81 47.86 37.13
C GLN A 47 23.63 48.82 37.32
N LEU A 48 23.12 48.90 38.54
CA LEU A 48 22.05 49.82 38.90
C LEU A 48 22.61 51.18 39.30
N ARG A 49 22.08 52.25 38.70
CA ARG A 49 22.27 53.63 39.15
C ARG A 49 20.91 54.28 39.35
N VAL A 50 20.69 54.81 40.55
CA VAL A 50 19.49 55.56 40.90
C VAL A 50 19.84 57.04 40.90
N ASN A 51 19.22 57.81 40.02
CA ASN A 51 19.40 59.26 39.96
C ASN A 51 18.36 59.95 40.85
N GLY A 52 18.78 60.98 41.59
CA GLY A 52 17.92 61.74 42.50
C GLY A 52 18.42 63.15 42.74
N LEU A 53 17.87 63.82 43.75
CA LEU A 53 18.29 65.15 44.18
C LEU A 53 18.97 65.04 45.55
N LEU A 54 20.28 65.22 45.59
CA LEU A 54 21.06 65.25 46.83
C LEU A 54 21.50 66.70 47.07
N ASN A 55 21.04 67.30 48.17
CA ASN A 55 21.39 68.67 48.57
C ASN A 55 21.16 69.75 47.48
N GLY A 56 20.11 69.61 46.66
CA GLY A 56 19.77 70.58 45.61
C GLY A 56 20.51 70.40 44.29
N ASN A 57 21.47 69.46 44.20
CA ASN A 57 22.09 69.04 42.94
C ASN A 57 21.48 67.71 42.47
N SER A 58 21.28 67.58 41.16
CA SER A 58 20.96 66.29 40.54
C SER A 58 22.19 65.40 40.57
N ASP A 59 22.17 64.35 41.40
CA ASP A 59 23.24 63.36 41.49
C ASP A 59 22.64 61.96 41.65
N GLY A 60 23.42 60.92 41.43
CA GLY A 60 22.92 59.55 41.43
C GLY A 60 23.79 58.57 42.21
N LEU A 61 23.16 57.73 43.00
CA LEU A 61 23.81 56.63 43.70
C LEU A 61 23.99 55.45 42.74
N THR A 62 25.23 55.04 42.52
CA THR A 62 25.53 53.82 41.77
C THR A 62 25.78 52.68 42.74
N TYR A 63 25.09 51.57 42.54
CA TYR A 63 25.33 50.37 43.32
C TYR A 63 26.55 49.62 42.74
N TYR A 64 27.47 49.20 43.62
CA TYR A 64 28.72 48.57 43.18
C TYR A 64 28.55 47.10 42.81
N GLU A 65 27.61 46.39 43.42
CA GLU A 65 27.30 45.02 43.05
C GLU A 65 26.67 44.97 41.65
N ARG A 66 27.14 44.02 40.86
CA ARG A 66 26.66 43.81 39.49
C ARG A 66 25.93 42.48 39.39
N ALA A 67 24.73 42.51 38.81
CA ALA A 67 24.04 41.28 38.42
C ALA A 67 24.67 40.75 37.14
N VAL A 68 25.18 39.52 37.16
CA VAL A 68 25.75 38.87 35.99
C VAL A 68 24.71 37.94 35.39
N LEU A 69 24.30 38.24 34.16
CA LEU A 69 23.39 37.41 33.38
C LEU A 69 24.19 36.64 32.33
N SER A 70 23.97 35.32 32.27
CA SER A 70 24.55 34.46 31.23
C SER A 70 23.42 33.70 30.54
N VAL A 71 23.19 34.05 29.27
CA VAL A 71 22.21 33.41 28.40
C VAL A 71 22.95 32.45 27.48
N LYS A 72 22.47 31.20 27.40
CA LYS A 72 23.02 30.17 26.51
C LYS A 72 21.92 29.62 25.62
N ARG A 73 22.14 29.62 24.30
CA ARG A 73 21.23 28.96 23.36
C ARG A 73 21.51 27.46 23.32
N HIS A 74 20.44 26.68 23.42
CA HIS A 74 20.46 25.24 23.16
C HIS A 74 19.73 24.97 21.84
N SER A 75 20.21 23.99 21.09
CA SER A 75 19.59 23.55 19.84
C SER A 75 19.56 22.03 19.79
N SER A 76 18.44 21.48 19.36
CA SER A 76 18.27 20.05 19.08
C SER A 76 17.74 19.91 17.66
N THR A 77 18.29 18.97 16.90
CA THR A 77 17.94 18.76 15.49
C THR A 77 17.38 17.36 15.32
N LEU A 78 16.16 17.27 14.77
CA LEU A 78 15.52 16.02 14.40
C LEU A 78 15.68 15.79 12.89
N THR A 79 16.26 14.65 12.50
CA THR A 79 16.45 14.25 11.09
C THR A 79 15.78 12.91 10.84
N PHE A 80 14.97 12.82 9.80
CA PHE A 80 14.32 11.58 9.36
C PHE A 80 13.95 11.65 7.87
N ASP A 81 13.76 10.50 7.24
CA ASP A 81 13.25 10.42 5.88
C ASP A 81 11.71 10.52 5.89
N PRO A 82 11.11 11.54 5.26
CA PRO A 82 9.68 11.72 5.27
C PRO A 82 8.98 10.61 4.47
N SER A 83 7.88 10.09 5.01
CA SER A 83 6.98 9.15 4.35
C SER A 83 5.62 9.81 4.11
N ALA A 84 4.75 9.13 3.37
CA ALA A 84 3.40 9.63 3.09
C ALA A 84 2.56 9.73 4.36
N GLU A 85 2.89 8.92 5.37
CA GLU A 85 2.19 8.86 6.64
C GLU A 85 2.56 10.03 7.55
N HIS A 86 3.69 10.68 7.29
CA HIS A 86 4.11 11.88 8.01
C HIS A 86 3.39 13.15 7.51
N HIS A 87 2.57 13.07 6.46
CA HIS A 87 1.78 14.22 6.04
C HIS A 87 0.67 14.51 7.07
N SER A 88 0.56 15.77 7.50
CA SER A 88 -0.39 16.20 8.54
C SER A 88 -0.13 15.59 9.93
N SER A 89 1.06 15.03 10.19
CA SER A 89 1.47 14.65 11.53
C SER A 89 2.10 15.83 12.26
N ASN A 90 2.03 15.83 13.60
CA ASN A 90 2.57 16.88 14.44
C ASN A 90 3.94 16.49 14.98
N VAL A 91 4.87 17.44 14.98
CA VAL A 91 6.17 17.33 15.64
C VAL A 91 6.20 18.37 16.75
N THR A 92 6.40 17.92 17.99
CA THR A 92 6.45 18.77 19.17
C THR A 92 7.88 18.86 19.68
N CYS A 93 8.36 20.09 19.85
CA CYS A 93 9.57 20.38 20.60
C CYS A 93 9.17 20.74 22.02
N GLU A 94 9.69 20.01 23.00
CA GLU A 94 9.44 20.24 24.42
C GLU A 94 10.75 20.62 25.10
N VAL A 95 10.72 21.69 25.89
CA VAL A 95 11.82 22.11 26.76
C VAL A 95 11.33 22.07 28.20
N SER A 96 12.00 21.27 29.03
CA SER A 96 11.75 21.20 30.46
C SER A 96 12.84 21.93 31.25
N PHE A 97 12.42 22.77 32.18
CA PHE A 97 13.29 23.50 33.10
C PHE A 97 13.30 22.81 34.48
N THR A 98 14.36 23.05 35.26
CA THR A 98 14.57 22.42 36.57
C THR A 98 13.48 22.70 37.61
N ASN A 99 12.67 23.74 37.40
CA ASN A 99 11.52 24.09 38.23
C ASN A 99 10.19 23.51 37.71
N ASN A 100 10.23 22.48 36.86
CA ASN A 100 9.08 21.86 36.21
C ASN A 100 8.28 22.80 35.30
N ILE A 101 8.85 23.94 34.88
CA ILE A 101 8.28 24.71 33.77
C ILE A 101 8.52 23.92 32.49
N ILE A 102 7.49 23.82 31.67
CA ILE A 102 7.55 23.19 30.34
C ILE A 102 7.12 24.22 29.32
N ALA A 103 7.92 24.37 28.27
CA ALA A 103 7.55 25.12 27.07
C ALA A 103 7.51 24.15 25.90
N GLU A 104 6.41 24.17 25.15
CA GLU A 104 6.22 23.32 23.99
C GLU A 104 5.86 24.14 22.75
N GLU A 105 6.37 23.71 21.61
CA GLU A 105 5.95 24.24 20.32
C GLU A 105 5.71 23.07 19.37
N THR A 106 4.56 23.09 18.70
CA THR A 106 4.15 22.02 17.78
C THR A 106 4.04 22.54 16.36
N VAL A 107 4.66 21.82 15.42
CA VAL A 107 4.60 22.10 13.99
C VAL A 107 3.93 20.93 13.27
N THR A 108 2.97 21.22 12.40
CA THR A 108 2.36 20.22 11.52
C THR A 108 3.18 20.06 10.24
N LEU A 109 3.53 18.82 9.92
CA LEU A 109 4.34 18.49 8.75
C LEU A 109 3.53 18.58 7.45
N ASN A 110 4.06 19.31 6.48
CA ASN A 110 3.50 19.40 5.13
C ASN A 110 4.38 18.67 4.11
N VAL A 111 4.25 17.34 4.07
CA VAL A 111 4.97 16.49 3.10
C VAL A 111 4.26 16.52 1.75
N THR A 112 5.00 16.65 0.65
CA THR A 112 4.48 16.59 -0.72
C THR A 112 5.19 15.53 -1.52
N PHE A 113 4.44 14.72 -2.27
CA PHE A 113 4.98 13.71 -3.17
C PHE A 113 4.39 13.86 -4.57
N TYR A 114 5.30 13.86 -5.55
CA TYR A 114 4.95 13.86 -6.95
C TYR A 114 4.07 12.64 -7.27
N PRO A 115 3.03 12.77 -8.12
CA PRO A 115 2.24 11.63 -8.55
C PRO A 115 3.12 10.51 -9.11
N ASN A 116 2.91 9.29 -8.64
CA ASN A 116 3.60 8.10 -9.10
C ASN A 116 2.56 7.07 -9.53
N ILE A 117 2.54 6.72 -10.82
CA ILE A 117 1.69 5.65 -11.33
C ILE A 117 2.39 4.31 -11.06
N LEU A 118 1.67 3.41 -10.39
CA LEU A 118 2.21 2.11 -10.01
C LEU A 118 2.20 1.14 -11.19
N ASN A 119 3.21 0.29 -11.26
CA ASN A 119 3.35 -0.77 -12.27
C ASN A 119 2.23 -1.84 -12.23
N SER A 120 1.39 -1.82 -11.18
CA SER A 120 0.17 -2.65 -11.11
C SER A 120 -0.92 -2.17 -12.05
N SER A 121 -0.77 -0.96 -12.63
CA SER A 121 -1.65 -0.43 -13.65
C SER A 121 -1.58 -1.30 -14.90
N LYS A 122 -2.73 -1.78 -15.38
CA LYS A 122 -2.82 -2.74 -16.49
C LYS A 122 -4.15 -2.61 -17.20
N CYS A 123 -4.18 -3.02 -18.46
CA CYS A 123 -5.38 -3.12 -19.25
C CYS A 123 -5.61 -4.57 -19.65
N GLU A 124 -6.86 -4.97 -19.73
CA GLU A 124 -7.28 -6.30 -20.15
C GLU A 124 -8.45 -6.21 -21.11
N VAL A 125 -8.37 -6.95 -22.22
CA VAL A 125 -9.49 -7.09 -23.15
C VAL A 125 -10.17 -8.43 -22.89
N GLN A 126 -11.48 -8.39 -22.60
CA GLN A 126 -12.32 -9.57 -22.43
C GLN A 126 -13.58 -9.40 -23.28
N SER A 127 -13.86 -10.37 -24.16
CA SER A 127 -15.09 -10.42 -24.98
C SER A 127 -15.42 -9.11 -25.72
N GLY A 128 -14.40 -8.39 -26.20
CA GLY A 128 -14.56 -7.12 -26.92
C GLY A 128 -14.78 -5.89 -26.02
N VAL A 129 -14.60 -6.01 -24.71
CA VAL A 129 -14.60 -4.89 -23.75
C VAL A 129 -13.18 -4.71 -23.20
N LEU A 130 -12.66 -3.49 -23.30
CA LEU A 130 -11.38 -3.08 -22.73
C LEU A 130 -11.61 -2.56 -21.32
N THR A 131 -10.95 -3.18 -20.35
CA THR A 131 -10.97 -2.77 -18.93
C THR A 131 -9.56 -2.37 -18.50
N CYS A 132 -9.35 -1.11 -18.17
CA CYS A 132 -8.07 -0.58 -17.73
C CYS A 132 -8.14 -0.14 -16.28
N VAL A 133 -7.08 -0.42 -15.53
CA VAL A 133 -6.89 0.06 -14.16
C VAL A 133 -5.62 0.90 -14.13
N CYS A 134 -5.73 2.13 -13.64
CA CYS A 134 -4.60 3.00 -13.35
C CYS A 134 -4.58 3.31 -11.84
N VAL A 135 -3.48 2.97 -11.20
CA VAL A 135 -3.27 3.20 -9.77
C VAL A 135 -2.18 4.24 -9.61
N SER A 136 -2.48 5.33 -8.92
CA SER A 136 -1.49 6.39 -8.65
C SER A 136 -1.46 6.76 -7.18
N LYS A 137 -0.26 7.01 -6.66
CA LYS A 137 -0.03 7.51 -5.30
C LYS A 137 0.60 8.90 -5.37
N GLY A 138 0.14 9.83 -4.52
CA GLY A 138 0.71 11.17 -4.47
C GLY A 138 0.14 12.01 -3.34
N ILE A 139 0.89 13.05 -2.95
CA ILE A 139 0.46 14.04 -1.96
C ILE A 139 0.65 15.45 -2.53
N PRO A 140 -0.43 16.20 -2.75
CA PRO A 140 -1.83 15.83 -2.55
C PRO A 140 -2.29 14.74 -3.52
N LEU A 141 -3.41 14.11 -3.15
CA LEU A 141 -4.02 13.03 -3.91
C LEU A 141 -4.14 13.43 -5.41
N PRO A 142 -3.58 12.63 -6.33
CA PRO A 142 -3.68 12.91 -7.75
C PRO A 142 -5.07 12.55 -8.28
N TYR A 143 -5.48 13.20 -9.36
CA TYR A 143 -6.61 12.79 -10.17
C TYR A 143 -6.13 12.10 -11.45
N ILE A 144 -6.90 11.12 -11.91
CA ILE A 144 -6.56 10.33 -13.11
C ILE A 144 -7.28 10.92 -14.32
N ILE A 145 -6.51 11.16 -15.38
CA ILE A 145 -7.00 11.53 -16.70
C ILE A 145 -6.77 10.34 -17.63
N TRP A 146 -7.80 10.00 -18.40
CA TRP A 146 -7.78 8.98 -19.44
C TRP A 146 -7.88 9.66 -20.80
N PRO A 147 -6.76 9.92 -21.50
CA PRO A 147 -6.78 10.58 -22.82
C PRO A 147 -7.61 9.83 -23.87
N LEU A 148 -7.72 8.50 -23.74
CA LEU A 148 -8.50 7.64 -24.64
C LEU A 148 -9.99 8.04 -24.73
N LEU A 149 -10.55 8.64 -23.67
CA LEU A 149 -11.95 9.07 -23.64
C LEU A 149 -12.30 10.11 -24.70
N ASN A 150 -11.32 10.83 -25.23
CA ASN A 150 -11.54 11.79 -26.31
C ASN A 150 -11.98 11.13 -27.62
N ASN A 151 -11.77 9.81 -27.78
CA ASN A 151 -12.02 9.09 -29.02
C ASN A 151 -13.21 8.11 -28.96
N HIS A 152 -13.86 7.97 -27.79
CA HIS A 152 -14.98 7.04 -27.58
C HIS A 152 -16.13 7.72 -26.83
N SER A 153 -17.36 7.54 -27.32
CA SER A 153 -18.57 8.15 -26.74
C SER A 153 -19.26 7.29 -25.68
N GLU A 154 -19.00 5.98 -25.64
CA GLU A 154 -19.58 5.06 -24.65
C GLU A 154 -18.46 4.48 -23.77
N TYR A 155 -18.33 5.02 -22.56
CA TYR A 155 -17.36 4.60 -21.57
C TYR A 155 -17.94 4.66 -20.15
N SER A 156 -17.33 3.94 -19.22
CA SER A 156 -17.57 4.10 -17.79
C SER A 156 -16.25 4.26 -17.05
N VAL A 157 -16.22 5.20 -16.10
CA VAL A 157 -15.06 5.44 -15.24
C VAL A 157 -15.50 5.34 -13.80
N ILE A 158 -14.81 4.50 -13.03
CA ILE A 158 -15.03 4.32 -11.61
C ILE A 158 -13.73 4.69 -10.89
N THR A 159 -13.78 5.64 -9.96
CA THR A 159 -12.63 6.05 -9.16
C THR A 159 -12.86 5.71 -7.69
N THR A 160 -11.91 5.02 -7.08
CA THR A 160 -11.88 4.79 -5.64
C THR A 160 -10.60 5.39 -5.04
N VAL A 161 -10.72 5.87 -3.81
CA VAL A 161 -9.64 6.57 -3.11
C VAL A 161 -9.40 5.88 -1.77
N SER A 162 -8.13 5.60 -1.47
CA SER A 162 -7.70 5.09 -0.17
C SER A 162 -6.43 5.80 0.27
N ARG A 163 -6.54 6.58 1.34
CA ARG A 163 -5.45 7.44 1.87
C ARG A 163 -4.89 8.38 0.80
N GLN A 164 -3.67 8.13 0.33
CA GLN A 164 -2.96 8.92 -0.69
C GLN A 164 -2.87 8.19 -2.05
N THR A 165 -3.66 7.13 -2.23
CA THR A 165 -3.68 6.32 -3.45
C THR A 165 -5.07 6.41 -4.10
N ILE A 166 -5.08 6.68 -5.40
CA ILE A 166 -6.27 6.66 -6.25
C ILE A 166 -6.23 5.44 -7.17
N HIS A 167 -7.36 4.78 -7.33
CA HIS A 167 -7.56 3.66 -8.24
C HIS A 167 -8.66 4.06 -9.21
N SER A 168 -8.34 4.17 -10.49
CA SER A 168 -9.30 4.50 -11.54
C SER A 168 -9.46 3.30 -12.47
N THR A 169 -10.69 2.88 -12.69
CA THR A 169 -11.05 1.81 -13.62
C THR A 169 -11.83 2.40 -14.79
N LEU A 170 -11.29 2.25 -15.99
CA LEU A 170 -11.92 2.63 -17.24
C LEU A 170 -12.46 1.38 -17.93
N THR A 171 -13.72 1.41 -18.36
CA THR A 171 -14.29 0.40 -19.26
C THR A 171 -14.80 1.06 -20.53
N VAL A 172 -14.40 0.49 -21.67
CA VAL A 172 -14.72 0.98 -23.01
C VAL A 172 -15.05 -0.22 -23.90
N LYS A 173 -16.09 -0.09 -24.72
CA LYS A 173 -16.35 -1.05 -25.80
C LYS A 173 -15.45 -0.67 -26.97
N ASP A 174 -14.30 -1.32 -27.06
CA ASP A 174 -13.33 -1.11 -28.14
C ASP A 174 -12.66 -2.43 -28.54
N HIS A 175 -12.39 -2.54 -29.85
CA HIS A 175 -11.80 -3.70 -30.50
C HIS A 175 -10.38 -3.43 -31.00
N SER A 176 -9.81 -2.25 -30.70
CA SER A 176 -8.51 -1.87 -31.21
C SER A 176 -7.35 -2.45 -30.37
N ASN A 177 -6.24 -2.78 -31.03
CA ASN A 177 -4.97 -3.15 -30.40
C ASN A 177 -4.26 -1.89 -29.82
N THR A 178 -4.99 -1.02 -29.12
CA THR A 178 -4.48 0.28 -28.69
C THR A 178 -3.56 0.19 -27.49
N VAL A 179 -2.55 1.04 -27.52
CA VAL A 179 -1.74 1.41 -26.36
C VAL A 179 -2.54 2.44 -25.55
N VAL A 180 -2.84 2.13 -24.29
CA VAL A 180 -3.64 3.02 -23.42
C VAL A 180 -2.72 3.81 -22.51
N GLU A 181 -2.92 5.12 -22.46
CA GLU A 181 -2.19 5.99 -21.54
C GLU A 181 -3.08 6.36 -20.36
N CYS A 182 -2.50 6.39 -19.16
CA CYS A 182 -3.10 7.09 -18.04
C CYS A 182 -2.19 8.18 -17.52
N VAL A 183 -2.81 9.25 -17.06
CA VAL A 183 -2.11 10.44 -16.60
C VAL A 183 -2.57 10.76 -15.18
N GLY A 184 -1.62 10.78 -14.24
CA GLY A 184 -1.84 11.17 -12.85
C GLY A 184 -1.42 12.61 -12.65
N ARG A 185 -2.37 13.50 -12.36
CA ARG A 185 -2.12 14.93 -12.18
C ARG A 185 -2.43 15.37 -10.74
N SER A 186 -1.58 16.20 -10.18
CA SER A 186 -1.76 16.84 -8.86
C SER A 186 -1.26 18.29 -8.94
N LYS A 187 -1.47 19.07 -7.87
CA LYS A 187 -0.94 20.45 -7.78
C LYS A 187 0.60 20.52 -7.86
N VAL A 188 1.27 19.39 -7.61
CA VAL A 188 2.74 19.27 -7.63
C VAL A 188 3.26 19.01 -9.04
N GLY A 189 2.42 18.46 -9.92
CA GLY A 189 2.79 18.12 -11.30
C GLY A 189 2.00 16.96 -11.87
N GLU A 190 2.49 16.43 -12.98
CA GLU A 190 1.84 15.39 -13.78
C GLU A 190 2.82 14.28 -14.16
N VAL A 191 2.34 13.04 -14.15
CA VAL A 191 3.05 11.88 -14.69
C VAL A 191 2.15 11.14 -15.68
N GLN A 192 2.74 10.69 -16.77
CA GLN A 192 2.07 9.86 -17.78
C GLN A 192 2.68 8.46 -17.75
N HIS A 193 1.84 7.45 -17.89
CA HIS A 193 2.27 6.07 -17.99
C HIS A 193 1.49 5.34 -19.07
N THR A 194 2.24 4.64 -19.91
CA THR A 194 1.70 3.78 -20.96
C THR A 194 1.39 2.42 -20.36
N ILE A 195 0.12 2.03 -20.35
CA ILE A 195 -0.36 0.81 -19.73
C ILE A 195 -0.30 -0.34 -20.74
N PRO A 196 0.29 -1.50 -20.39
CA PRO A 196 0.27 -2.67 -21.26
C PRO A 196 -1.15 -3.25 -21.35
N VAL A 197 -1.58 -3.55 -22.59
CA VAL A 197 -2.85 -4.24 -22.85
C VAL A 197 -2.60 -5.74 -22.96
N ILE A 198 -3.19 -6.49 -22.02
CA ILE A 198 -3.18 -7.94 -22.03
C ILE A 198 -4.44 -8.40 -22.75
N THR A 199 -4.28 -8.98 -23.93
CA THR A 199 -5.41 -9.62 -24.60
C THR A 199 -5.57 -11.00 -23.98
N SER A 200 -6.71 -11.23 -23.32
CA SER A 200 -7.13 -12.60 -23.03
C SER A 200 -7.61 -13.21 -24.35
N GLN A 201 -6.69 -13.51 -25.27
CA GLN A 201 -6.96 -14.59 -26.20
C GLN A 201 -7.27 -15.76 -25.29
N LYS A 202 -8.54 -16.20 -25.35
CA LYS A 202 -9.07 -17.42 -24.77
C LYS A 202 -7.89 -18.32 -24.42
N ARG A 203 -7.68 -18.63 -23.14
CA ARG A 203 -7.09 -19.94 -22.83
C ARG A 203 -8.10 -20.95 -23.36
N GLU A 204 -8.15 -21.12 -24.68
CA GLU A 204 -8.27 -22.43 -25.23
C GLU A 204 -7.18 -23.18 -24.51
N ALA A 205 -7.62 -24.15 -23.70
CA ALA A 205 -6.77 -25.27 -23.43
C ALA A 205 -6.26 -25.72 -24.80
N ASN A 206 -5.06 -25.27 -25.19
CA ASN A 206 -4.30 -25.84 -26.28
C ASN A 206 -3.84 -27.21 -25.78
N GLN A 207 -4.78 -28.14 -25.67
CA GLN A 207 -4.59 -29.38 -26.38
C GLN A 207 -4.70 -29.03 -27.86
N HIS A 208 -3.73 -29.48 -28.66
CA HIS A 208 -3.57 -29.32 -30.11
C HIS A 208 -2.59 -28.24 -30.57
N GLY A 209 -1.31 -28.49 -30.31
CA GLY A 209 -0.29 -28.42 -31.38
C GLY A 209 0.27 -29.83 -31.64
N PRO A 210 0.94 -30.06 -32.77
CA PRO A 210 0.34 -30.15 -34.10
C PRO A 210 -0.61 -31.37 -34.19
N SER A 211 -1.48 -31.41 -35.20
CA SER A 211 -2.30 -32.57 -35.53
C SER A 211 -1.44 -33.79 -35.91
N ALA A 212 -0.90 -34.49 -34.91
CA ALA A 212 -0.68 -35.91 -34.95
C ALA A 212 -2.00 -36.57 -34.56
N GLN A 213 -2.85 -36.79 -35.56
CA GLN A 213 -4.10 -37.52 -35.45
C GLN A 213 -3.81 -39.02 -35.19
N LEU A 214 -3.17 -39.34 -34.06
CA LEU A 214 -2.80 -40.71 -33.67
C LEU A 214 -2.88 -40.97 -32.15
N PRO A 215 -4.02 -40.76 -31.45
CA PRO A 215 -4.20 -41.46 -30.16
C PRO A 215 -5.34 -42.50 -30.16
N TRP A 216 -6.29 -42.47 -31.11
CA TRP A 216 -7.41 -43.42 -31.09
C TRP A 216 -7.14 -44.67 -31.92
N VAL A 217 -6.46 -44.52 -33.07
CA VAL A 217 -6.04 -45.66 -33.90
C VAL A 217 -5.00 -46.50 -33.17
N VAL A 218 -4.07 -45.89 -32.42
CA VAL A 218 -3.05 -46.63 -31.67
C VAL A 218 -3.68 -47.40 -30.51
N VAL A 219 -4.64 -46.82 -29.78
CA VAL A 219 -5.36 -47.53 -28.70
C VAL A 219 -6.24 -48.66 -29.26
N ALA A 220 -6.95 -48.42 -30.36
CA ALA A 220 -7.74 -49.45 -31.04
C ALA A 220 -6.86 -50.55 -31.64
N ALA A 221 -5.72 -50.19 -32.24
CA ALA A 221 -4.77 -51.14 -32.80
C ALA A 221 -4.10 -51.97 -31.70
N VAL A 222 -3.63 -51.35 -30.62
CA VAL A 222 -3.06 -52.07 -29.47
C VAL A 222 -4.11 -52.98 -28.85
N SER A 223 -5.37 -52.55 -28.72
CA SER A 223 -6.46 -53.40 -28.25
C SER A 223 -6.71 -54.59 -29.19
N LEU A 224 -6.70 -54.37 -30.50
CA LEU A 224 -6.83 -55.44 -31.51
C LEU A 224 -5.65 -56.41 -31.44
N PHE A 225 -4.41 -55.92 -31.35
CA PHE A 225 -3.22 -56.77 -31.24
C PHE A 225 -3.23 -57.61 -29.95
N VAL A 226 -3.62 -57.03 -28.81
CA VAL A 226 -3.74 -57.77 -27.55
C VAL A 226 -4.82 -58.85 -27.64
N ASN A 227 -5.96 -58.54 -28.26
CA ASN A 227 -7.03 -59.53 -28.46
C ASN A 227 -6.62 -60.66 -29.43
N VAL A 228 -5.93 -60.34 -30.53
CA VAL A 228 -5.42 -61.34 -31.48
C VAL A 228 -4.37 -62.23 -30.82
N ILE A 229 -3.44 -61.66 -30.05
CA ILE A 229 -2.45 -62.43 -29.28
C ILE A 229 -3.14 -63.32 -28.25
N SER A 230 -4.17 -62.82 -27.55
CA SER A 230 -4.95 -63.61 -26.60
C SER A 230 -5.65 -64.79 -27.27
N ILE A 231 -6.25 -64.60 -28.45
CA ILE A 231 -6.87 -65.69 -29.22
C ILE A 231 -5.81 -66.70 -29.69
N ILE A 232 -4.63 -66.26 -30.12
CA ILE A 232 -3.53 -67.16 -30.50
C ILE A 232 -3.03 -67.96 -29.29
N LEU A 233 -2.89 -67.33 -28.12
CA LEU A 233 -2.53 -68.02 -26.89
C LEU A 233 -3.59 -69.01 -26.45
N ILE A 234 -4.88 -68.66 -26.55
CA ILE A 234 -5.99 -69.59 -26.28
C ILE A 234 -5.97 -70.75 -27.27
N MET A 235 -5.78 -70.50 -28.57
CA MET A 235 -5.63 -71.52 -29.61
C MET A 235 -4.42 -72.43 -29.34
N PHE A 236 -3.29 -71.88 -28.89
CA PHE A 236 -2.09 -72.63 -28.56
C PHE A 236 -2.28 -73.47 -27.29
N LEU A 237 -2.92 -72.91 -26.25
CA LEU A 237 -3.33 -73.63 -25.05
C LEU A 237 -4.36 -74.72 -25.38
N TRP A 238 -5.26 -74.48 -26.33
CA TRP A 238 -6.22 -75.48 -26.79
C TRP A 238 -5.52 -76.58 -27.58
N HIS A 239 -4.53 -76.24 -28.39
CA HIS A 239 -3.72 -77.18 -29.16
C HIS A 239 -2.80 -78.03 -28.25
N THR A 240 -2.22 -77.44 -27.20
CA THR A 240 -1.47 -78.22 -26.18
C THR A 240 -2.40 -79.09 -25.35
N ARG A 241 -3.59 -78.61 -24.97
CA ARG A 241 -4.63 -79.45 -24.33
C ARG A 241 -5.09 -80.61 -25.22
N LYS A 242 -5.16 -80.41 -26.54
CA LYS A 242 -5.53 -81.48 -27.49
C LYS A 242 -4.45 -82.57 -27.63
N LYS A 243 -3.21 -82.29 -27.22
CA LYS A 243 -2.11 -83.26 -27.15
C LYS A 243 -1.91 -83.89 -25.76
N VAL A 244 -2.64 -83.43 -24.74
CA VAL A 244 -2.66 -84.05 -23.42
C VAL A 244 -3.90 -84.93 -23.31
N LYS A 245 -3.70 -86.24 -23.40
CA LYS A 245 -4.73 -87.22 -22.97
C LYS A 245 -4.94 -87.06 -21.46
N PRO A 246 -6.17 -86.92 -20.95
CA PRO A 246 -6.41 -86.88 -19.52
C PRO A 246 -6.03 -88.23 -18.91
N ASN A 247 -5.04 -88.23 -18.02
CA ASN A 247 -4.81 -89.34 -17.11
C ASN A 247 -5.84 -89.24 -15.98
N GLN A 248 -6.38 -90.38 -15.59
CA GLN A 248 -7.45 -90.51 -14.62
C GLN A 248 -7.02 -89.97 -13.24
N GLU A 249 -7.98 -89.33 -12.55
CA GLU A 249 -7.91 -88.71 -11.21
C GLU A 249 -7.23 -87.34 -11.11
N ASP A 250 -8.04 -86.28 -11.26
CA ASP A 250 -8.17 -85.24 -10.22
C ASP A 250 -9.40 -84.37 -10.51
N ARG A 251 -10.51 -84.68 -9.84
CA ARG A 251 -11.74 -83.87 -9.83
C ARG A 251 -11.68 -82.92 -8.65
N THR A 252 -11.24 -81.68 -8.86
CA THR A 252 -11.47 -80.60 -7.89
C THR A 252 -12.67 -79.77 -8.35
N TYR A 253 -13.79 -79.93 -7.66
CA TYR A 253 -14.99 -79.11 -7.85
C TYR A 253 -14.90 -77.85 -6.96
N MET A 254 -15.41 -76.72 -7.44
CA MET A 254 -15.62 -75.51 -6.64
C MET A 254 -16.97 -74.91 -7.02
N SER A 255 -17.85 -74.70 -6.04
CA SER A 255 -19.24 -74.29 -6.23
C SER A 255 -19.37 -72.76 -6.32
N ILE A 256 -20.25 -72.30 -7.22
CA ILE A 256 -20.66 -70.89 -7.34
C ILE A 256 -22.02 -70.75 -6.64
N LYS A 257 -22.09 -69.93 -5.59
CA LYS A 257 -23.35 -69.52 -4.98
C LYS A 257 -23.86 -68.30 -5.74
N LYS A 258 -24.95 -68.47 -6.49
CA LYS A 258 -25.66 -67.38 -7.16
C LYS A 258 -26.76 -66.89 -6.21
N THR A 259 -26.70 -65.62 -5.83
CA THR A 259 -27.84 -64.93 -5.21
C THR A 259 -28.79 -64.58 -6.34
N ASP A 260 -29.92 -65.28 -6.41
CA ASP A 260 -30.95 -65.00 -7.40
C ASP A 260 -31.62 -63.65 -7.11
N VAL A 261 -31.82 -62.91 -8.20
CA VAL A 261 -32.72 -61.77 -8.31
C VAL A 261 -34.05 -62.31 -8.87
N SER A 262 -35.17 -62.05 -8.19
CA SER A 262 -36.54 -62.06 -8.76
C SER A 262 -37.47 -61.40 -7.74
N SER A 263 -37.95 -60.17 -7.98
CA SER A 263 -39.16 -59.78 -8.73
C SER A 263 -40.48 -60.03 -7.99
N ASP A 264 -41.11 -58.92 -7.61
CA ASP A 264 -42.54 -58.60 -7.64
C ASP A 264 -43.58 -59.52 -6.99
N TYR A 265 -44.25 -58.94 -5.99
CA TYR A 265 -45.72 -58.88 -5.97
C TYR A 265 -46.21 -57.61 -5.26
N GLU A 266 -47.15 -56.95 -5.92
CA GLU A 266 -48.01 -55.87 -5.44
C GLU A 266 -49.43 -56.44 -5.23
N VAL A 267 -50.29 -55.70 -4.51
CA VAL A 267 -51.77 -55.82 -4.35
C VAL A 267 -52.31 -56.25 -2.95
N ILE A 268 -52.58 -55.20 -2.15
CA ILE A 268 -53.86 -54.75 -1.53
C ILE A 268 -54.82 -55.80 -0.90
N ALA A 269 -55.06 -55.68 0.43
CA ALA A 269 -56.37 -55.35 1.06
C ALA A 269 -56.36 -55.48 2.62
N GLN A 270 -57.04 -54.54 3.30
CA GLN A 270 -57.53 -54.53 4.71
C GLN A 270 -58.69 -55.56 4.93
N PRO A 271 -59.43 -55.67 6.08
CA PRO A 271 -59.31 -55.14 7.47
C PRO A 271 -59.63 -56.19 8.59
N LEU A 272 -59.73 -55.70 9.86
CA LEU A 272 -60.38 -56.25 11.08
C LEU A 272 -59.64 -57.43 11.76
N ASN A 273 -59.37 -57.42 13.08
CA ASN A 273 -60.17 -56.99 14.23
C ASN A 273 -59.23 -56.55 15.38
#